data_AF-A0A970DZU8-F1
#
_entry.id   AF-A0A970DZU8-F1
#
_cell.length_a   1.000
_cell.length_b   1.000
_cell.length_c   1.000
_cell.angle_alpha   90.00
_cell.angle_beta   90.00
_cell.angle_gamma   90.00
#
_symmetry.space_group_name_H-M   'P 1'
#
loop_
_entity.id
_entity.type
_entity.pdbx_description
1 polymer ?
#
loop_
_entity_poly.entity_id
_entity_poly.type
_entity_poly.pdbx_seq_one_letter_code
_entity_poly.pdbx_strand_id
1 'polypeptide(L)'
;MQKNSYRGAFLAALIITFVSLGAAAGVLAAGTLSIEGYVDCAESNVPLNHGTVFVDGKEFPIEQGHFRLELPPGQYSLTITGAYREPKTFALEAGQNTDKLYITLGSRFSPEEIDLLARITRAEAEGESHQGQVAVAATVLNRVRSPRYPNTISEVVYQRLSGRYQYSPVADGRINLAATPATYEAAFEALAGADPTYGATGFFNPAKTRDRWVRSHPVTTVIGNHRFFKY
;
A
#
# COMPACT_ATOMS: atom_id res chain seq x y z
N MET A 1 30.25 -3.81 16.57
CA MET A 1 29.97 -2.40 16.25
C MET A 1 29.86 -2.26 14.74
N GLN A 2 28.63 -2.27 14.22
CA GLN A 2 28.25 -1.62 12.95
C GLN A 2 26.71 -1.63 12.90
N LYS A 3 26.12 -0.51 13.30
CA LYS A 3 24.68 -0.26 13.18
C LYS A 3 24.45 0.14 11.71
N ASN A 4 24.02 -0.80 10.86
CA ASN A 4 23.43 -0.43 9.57
C ASN A 4 22.02 0.11 9.81
N SER A 5 22.02 1.39 10.18
CA SER A 5 20.85 2.22 10.34
C SER A 5 20.32 2.56 8.95
N TYR A 6 19.27 1.88 8.49
CA TYR A 6 18.33 2.45 7.51
C TYR A 6 17.58 3.60 8.19
N ARG A 7 18.31 4.68 8.50
CA ARG A 7 17.74 6.01 8.70
C ARG A 7 17.76 6.67 7.33
N GLY A 8 16.94 6.15 6.43
CA GLY A 8 16.49 6.93 5.28
C GLY A 8 15.67 8.07 5.85
N ALA A 9 16.12 9.29 5.60
CA ALA A 9 15.48 10.49 6.10
C ALA A 9 14.02 10.55 5.60
N PHE A 10 13.06 10.33 6.49
CA PHE A 10 11.70 10.83 6.31
C PHE A 10 11.71 12.35 6.51
N LEU A 11 12.35 13.07 5.59
CA LEU A 11 11.89 14.41 5.27
C LEU A 11 10.88 14.21 4.14
N ALA A 12 9.60 14.12 4.50
CA ALA A 12 8.53 14.41 3.57
C ALA A 12 8.67 15.90 3.20
N ALA A 13 9.51 16.19 2.20
CA ALA A 13 9.48 17.48 1.55
C ALA A 13 8.12 17.57 0.86
N LEU A 14 7.27 18.46 1.36
CA LEU A 14 6.06 18.90 0.68
C LEU A 14 6.50 19.62 -0.60
N ILE A 15 6.71 18.86 -1.67
CA ILE A 15 6.99 19.42 -2.99
C ILE A 15 5.69 19.30 -3.79
N ILE A 16 4.86 20.34 -3.67
CA ILE A 16 3.92 20.68 -4.75
C ILE A 16 4.74 21.55 -5.70
N THR A 17 5.45 20.96 -6.68
CA THR A 17 6.10 21.78 -7.70
C THR A 17 5.04 22.25 -8.68
N PHE A 18 4.60 23.50 -8.55
CA PHE A 18 3.99 24.21 -9.67
C PHE A 18 5.13 24.66 -10.59
N VAL A 19 5.32 24.00 -11.73
CA VAL A 19 6.10 24.60 -12.81
C VAL A 19 5.18 25.60 -13.52
N SER A 20 5.17 26.86 -13.07
CA SER A 20 4.51 27.94 -13.80
C SER A 20 5.50 28.57 -14.78
N LEU A 21 5.33 28.29 -16.08
CA LEU A 21 5.80 29.23 -17.10
C LEU A 21 4.69 30.26 -17.30
N GLY A 22 4.99 31.52 -16.98
CA GLY A 22 4.04 32.62 -17.05
C GLY A 22 3.58 32.91 -18.48
N ALA A 23 2.27 33.06 -18.66
CA ALA A 23 1.67 33.84 -19.74
C ALA A 23 0.29 34.37 -19.28
N ALA A 24 -0.06 35.54 -19.82
CA ALA A 24 -1.12 36.43 -19.38
C ALA A 24 -2.53 35.84 -19.29
N ALA A 25 -3.34 36.42 -18.40
CA ALA A 25 -4.77 36.21 -18.28
C ALA A 25 -5.51 36.60 -19.58
N GLY A 26 -5.69 35.62 -20.47
CA GLY A 26 -6.64 35.66 -21.56
C GLY A 26 -7.90 34.90 -21.17
N VAL A 27 -9.06 35.50 -21.40
CA VAL A 27 -10.39 34.88 -21.24
C VAL A 27 -10.39 33.51 -21.90
N LEU A 28 -10.54 32.44 -21.11
CA LEU A 28 -10.50 31.06 -21.62
C LEU A 28 -11.82 30.72 -22.30
N ALA A 29 -11.71 30.21 -23.53
CA ALA A 29 -12.81 29.59 -24.25
C ALA A 29 -13.42 28.44 -23.43
N ALA A 30 -14.72 28.18 -23.61
CA ALA A 30 -15.55 27.20 -22.90
C ALA A 30 -15.18 25.71 -23.19
N GLY A 31 -13.90 25.38 -23.31
CA GLY A 31 -13.40 24.03 -23.54
C GLY A 31 -13.05 23.31 -22.24
N THR A 32 -13.19 21.99 -22.25
CA THR A 32 -12.73 21.10 -21.19
C THR A 32 -11.21 20.90 -21.27
N LEU A 33 -10.54 20.89 -20.11
CA LEU A 33 -9.11 20.59 -19.98
C LEU A 33 -8.94 19.10 -19.62
N SER A 34 -8.03 18.43 -20.30
CA SER A 34 -7.58 17.08 -19.96
C SER A 34 -6.42 17.16 -18.97
N ILE A 35 -6.57 16.54 -17.81
CA ILE A 35 -5.58 16.53 -16.73
C ILE A 35 -5.17 15.09 -16.46
N GLU A 36 -3.87 14.81 -16.58
CA GLU A 36 -3.27 13.51 -16.27
C GLU A 36 -2.71 13.52 -14.84
N GLY A 37 -3.14 12.58 -14.02
CA GLY A 37 -2.78 12.49 -12.61
C GLY A 37 -1.92 11.28 -12.30
N TYR A 38 -0.92 11.46 -11.45
CA TYR A 38 -0.01 10.43 -10.97
C TYR A 38 0.00 10.42 -9.45
N VAL A 39 -0.14 9.24 -8.83
CA VAL A 39 -0.28 9.06 -7.39
C VAL A 39 0.69 8.00 -6.90
N ASP A 40 1.70 8.46 -6.15
CA ASP A 40 2.73 7.60 -5.57
C ASP A 40 2.62 7.50 -4.05
N CYS A 41 3.10 6.39 -3.51
CA CYS A 41 3.18 6.15 -2.08
C CYS A 41 4.37 6.92 -1.49
N ALA A 42 4.14 7.82 -0.54
CA ALA A 42 5.16 8.77 -0.06
C ALA A 42 6.42 8.11 0.53
N GLU A 43 6.27 6.93 1.13
CA GLU A 43 7.38 6.20 1.77
C GLU A 43 8.27 5.42 0.79
N SER A 44 7.83 5.20 -0.45
CA SER A 44 8.47 4.25 -1.37
C SER A 44 8.55 4.70 -2.83
N ASN A 45 7.78 5.72 -3.23
CA ASN A 45 7.52 6.11 -4.62
C ASN A 45 6.93 4.98 -5.48
N VAL A 46 6.38 3.93 -4.87
CA VAL A 46 5.61 2.91 -5.59
C VAL A 46 4.28 3.53 -6.02
N PRO A 47 3.87 3.40 -7.29
CA PRO A 47 2.56 3.87 -7.74
C PRO A 47 1.43 3.20 -6.96
N LEU A 48 0.42 3.96 -6.57
CA LEU A 48 -0.76 3.43 -5.89
C LEU A 48 -1.47 2.41 -6.79
N ASN A 49 -1.61 1.16 -6.37
CA ASN A 49 -2.17 0.10 -7.23
C ASN A 49 -3.61 0.43 -7.66
N HIS A 50 -4.47 0.79 -6.71
CA HIS A 50 -5.83 1.29 -6.97
C HIS A 50 -6.22 2.37 -5.95
N GLY A 51 -7.08 3.29 -6.38
CA GLY A 51 -7.60 4.35 -5.53
C GLY A 51 -8.76 5.09 -6.16
N THR A 52 -9.13 6.21 -5.56
CA THR A 52 -10.20 7.07 -6.07
C THR A 52 -9.83 8.52 -5.87
N VAL A 53 -9.98 9.32 -6.93
CA VAL A 53 -10.02 10.78 -6.87
C VAL A 53 -11.48 11.20 -6.82
N PHE A 54 -11.83 12.00 -5.83
CA PHE A 54 -13.11 12.69 -5.74
C PHE A 54 -12.90 14.13 -6.20
N VAL A 55 -13.64 14.58 -7.20
CA VAL A 55 -13.68 15.98 -7.65
C VAL A 55 -15.06 16.54 -7.34
N ASP A 56 -15.16 17.42 -6.34
CA ASP A 56 -16.42 17.94 -5.82
C ASP A 56 -17.47 16.83 -5.54
N GLY A 57 -16.98 15.69 -5.02
CA GLY A 57 -17.79 14.51 -4.70
C GLY A 57 -18.02 13.52 -5.84
N LYS A 58 -17.58 13.81 -7.08
CA LYS A 58 -17.62 12.85 -8.19
C LYS A 58 -16.40 11.95 -8.19
N GLU A 59 -16.62 10.65 -8.35
CA GLU A 59 -15.57 9.63 -8.28
C GLU A 59 -14.89 9.39 -9.64
N PHE A 60 -13.57 9.29 -9.60
CA PHE A 60 -12.72 8.90 -10.73
C PHE A 60 -11.73 7.83 -10.25
N PRO A 61 -11.61 6.70 -10.94
CA PRO A 61 -10.72 5.62 -10.52
C PRO A 61 -9.25 6.02 -10.72
N ILE A 62 -8.41 5.53 -9.81
CA ILE A 62 -6.95 5.48 -10.00
C ILE A 62 -6.59 4.03 -10.28
N GLU A 63 -5.85 3.81 -11.37
CA GLU A 63 -5.35 2.50 -11.78
C GLU A 63 -3.84 2.61 -11.96
N GLN A 64 -3.07 1.81 -11.22
CA GLN A 64 -1.59 1.80 -11.28
C GLN A 64 -0.97 3.19 -11.15
N GLY A 65 -1.48 3.97 -10.19
CA GLY A 65 -1.05 5.32 -9.86
C GLY A 65 -1.60 6.37 -10.81
N HIS A 66 -2.35 6.00 -11.84
CA HIS A 66 -2.77 6.91 -12.89
C HIS A 66 -4.27 7.21 -12.84
N PHE A 67 -4.65 8.47 -13.08
CA PHE A 67 -6.03 8.89 -13.33
C PHE A 67 -6.09 9.98 -14.38
N ARG A 68 -7.27 10.17 -14.98
CA ARG A 68 -7.54 11.25 -15.94
C ARG A 68 -8.80 12.00 -15.56
N LEU A 69 -8.74 13.32 -15.63
CA LEU A 69 -9.88 14.21 -15.43
C LEU A 69 -10.12 15.06 -16.68
N GLU A 70 -11.40 15.35 -16.93
CA GLU A 70 -11.85 16.25 -17.99
C GLU A 70 -12.68 17.35 -17.32
N LEU A 71 -12.06 18.51 -17.06
CA LEU A 71 -12.65 19.59 -16.27
C LEU A 71 -12.64 20.93 -17.01
N PRO A 72 -13.74 21.70 -17.02
CA PRO A 72 -13.70 23.10 -17.41
C PRO A 72 -12.72 23.90 -16.54
N PRO A 73 -12.16 25.02 -17.03
CA PRO A 73 -11.38 25.92 -16.20
C PRO A 73 -12.17 26.35 -14.95
N GLY A 74 -11.54 26.30 -13.77
CA GLY A 74 -12.23 26.58 -12.52
C GLY A 74 -11.49 26.06 -11.29
N GLN A 75 -12.10 26.29 -10.11
CA GLN A 75 -11.59 25.78 -8.83
C GLN A 75 -12.37 24.53 -8.42
N TYR A 76 -11.65 23.51 -7.98
CA TYR A 76 -12.21 22.23 -7.55
C TYR A 76 -11.59 21.79 -6.23
N SER A 77 -12.35 21.02 -5.44
CA SER A 77 -11.81 20.26 -4.31
C SER A 77 -11.52 18.84 -4.75
N LEU A 78 -10.25 18.43 -4.66
CA LEU A 78 -9.82 17.06 -4.91
C LEU A 78 -9.57 16.34 -3.60
N THR A 79 -10.21 15.19 -3.39
CA THR A 79 -9.87 14.26 -2.32
C THR A 79 -9.37 12.96 -2.94
N ILE A 80 -8.17 12.53 -2.57
CA ILE A 80 -7.58 11.29 -3.07
C ILE A 80 -7.56 10.26 -1.96
N THR A 81 -7.99 9.04 -2.28
CA THR A 81 -8.05 7.90 -1.36
C THR A 81 -7.40 6.66 -1.99
N GLY A 82 -6.93 5.75 -1.15
CA GLY A 82 -6.32 4.50 -1.55
C GLY A 82 -6.25 3.51 -0.39
N ALA A 83 -6.11 2.22 -0.69
CA ALA A 83 -5.93 1.21 0.34
C ALA A 83 -4.68 1.51 1.18
N TYR A 84 -4.81 1.45 2.51
CA TYR A 84 -3.70 1.69 3.45
C TYR A 84 -3.12 3.12 3.43
N ARG A 85 -3.82 4.07 2.82
CA ARG A 85 -3.41 5.48 2.72
C ARG A 85 -4.24 6.40 3.60
N GLU A 86 -3.63 7.48 4.06
CA GLU A 86 -4.36 8.62 4.61
C GLU A 86 -5.00 9.41 3.46
N PRO A 87 -6.32 9.67 3.48
CA PRO A 87 -6.95 10.53 2.48
C PRO A 87 -6.32 11.92 2.45
N LYS A 88 -6.11 12.46 1.25
CA LYS A 88 -5.53 13.79 1.08
C LYS A 88 -6.46 14.68 0.28
N THR A 89 -6.80 15.84 0.84
CA THR A 89 -7.64 16.85 0.18
C THR A 89 -6.83 18.09 -0.16
N PHE A 90 -7.00 18.61 -1.37
CA PHE A 90 -6.37 19.87 -1.81
C PHE A 90 -7.25 20.61 -2.82
N ALA A 91 -7.03 21.92 -2.94
CA ALA A 91 -7.67 22.74 -3.97
C ALA A 91 -6.90 22.60 -5.29
N LEU A 92 -7.63 22.46 -6.40
CA LEU A 92 -7.11 22.46 -7.75
C LEU A 92 -7.66 23.68 -8.50
N GLU A 93 -6.78 24.50 -9.05
CA GLU A 93 -7.14 25.50 -10.05
C GLU A 93 -6.85 24.92 -11.45
N ALA A 94 -7.90 24.46 -12.13
CA ALA A 94 -7.80 23.95 -13.49
C ALA A 94 -7.67 25.13 -14.46
N GLY A 95 -6.52 25.25 -15.11
CA GLY A 95 -6.22 26.27 -16.12
C GLY A 95 -5.30 25.73 -17.21
N GLN A 96 -4.83 26.63 -18.09
CA GLN A 96 -4.00 26.27 -19.27
C GLN A 96 -2.69 25.51 -18.92
N ASN A 97 -2.22 25.62 -17.68
CA ASN A 97 -0.96 25.02 -17.21
C ASN A 97 -1.18 23.85 -16.23
N THR A 98 -2.39 23.27 -16.21
CA THR A 98 -2.77 22.20 -15.29
C THR A 98 -2.98 20.89 -16.05
N ASP A 99 -2.08 20.54 -16.97
CA ASP A 99 -2.16 19.30 -17.76
C ASP A 99 -1.73 18.06 -16.98
N LYS A 100 -0.90 18.24 -15.94
CA LYS A 100 -0.39 17.14 -15.09
C LYS A 100 -0.45 17.44 -13.61
N LEU A 101 -0.79 16.42 -12.82
CA LEU A 101 -0.75 16.44 -11.36
C LEU A 101 0.12 15.29 -10.85
N TYR A 102 1.03 15.59 -9.94
CA TYR A 102 1.81 14.59 -9.21
C TYR A 102 1.45 14.69 -7.73
N ILE A 103 0.90 13.62 -7.17
CA ILE A 103 0.48 13.54 -5.78
C ILE A 103 1.23 12.41 -5.09
N THR A 104 1.65 12.66 -3.85
CA THR A 104 2.07 11.62 -2.93
C THR A 104 1.05 11.43 -1.81
N LEU A 105 0.77 10.17 -1.45
CA LEU A 105 -0.08 9.79 -0.33
C LEU A 105 0.73 9.13 0.79
N GLY A 106 0.53 9.61 2.01
CA GLY A 106 1.10 9.01 3.21
C GLY A 106 0.48 7.67 3.55
N SER A 107 1.28 6.77 4.09
CA SER A 107 0.78 5.54 4.74
C SER A 107 0.00 5.90 6.01
N ARG A 108 -1.07 5.15 6.28
CA ARG A 108 -1.80 5.22 7.57
C ARG A 108 -1.08 4.51 8.73
N PHE A 109 0.00 3.81 8.44
CA PHE A 109 0.79 3.03 9.39
C PHE A 109 2.10 3.74 9.69
N SER A 110 2.60 3.61 10.92
CA SER A 110 3.86 4.24 11.29
C SER A 110 5.06 3.58 10.59
N PRO A 111 6.21 4.26 10.47
CA PRO A 111 7.43 3.65 9.96
C PRO A 111 7.82 2.35 10.69
N GLU A 112 7.57 2.26 11.99
CA GLU A 112 7.83 1.06 12.80
C GLU A 112 6.92 -0.12 12.42
N GLU A 113 5.65 0.16 12.09
CA GLU A 113 4.72 -0.86 11.60
C GLU A 113 5.07 -1.34 10.20
N ILE A 114 5.50 -0.44 9.32
CA ILE A 114 5.97 -0.79 7.97
C ILE A 114 7.24 -1.66 8.05
N ASP A 115 8.17 -1.30 8.93
CA ASP A 115 9.35 -2.11 9.21
C ASP A 115 8.98 -3.49 9.80
N LEU A 116 8.00 -3.53 10.71
CA LEU A 116 7.48 -4.80 11.23
C LEU A 116 6.84 -5.66 10.12
N LEU A 117 6.09 -5.05 9.20
CA LEU A 117 5.51 -5.73 8.03
C LEU A 117 6.60 -6.36 7.15
N ALA A 118 7.67 -5.62 6.88
CA ALA A 118 8.80 -6.13 6.11
C ALA A 118 9.52 -7.27 6.85
N ARG A 119 9.70 -7.17 8.17
CA ARG A 119 10.31 -8.21 9.02
C ARG A 119 9.49 -9.49 9.08
N ILE A 120 8.17 -9.39 9.27
CA ILE A 120 7.32 -10.60 9.26
C ILE A 120 7.29 -11.23 7.86
N THR A 121 7.28 -10.41 6.80
CA THR A 121 7.37 -10.89 5.41
C THR A 121 8.66 -11.66 5.17
N ARG A 122 9.80 -11.14 5.64
CA ARG A 122 11.07 -11.86 5.63
C ARG A 122 10.93 -13.20 6.34
N ALA A 123 10.48 -13.19 7.59
CA ALA A 123 10.49 -14.40 8.39
C ALA A 123 9.58 -15.51 7.83
N GLU A 124 8.50 -15.16 7.15
CA GLU A 124 7.55 -16.12 6.58
C GLU A 124 7.85 -16.50 5.12
N ALA A 125 8.53 -15.65 4.35
CA ALA A 125 8.72 -15.84 2.90
C ALA A 125 10.18 -15.67 2.42
N GLU A 126 11.17 -15.69 3.32
CA GLU A 126 12.59 -15.72 2.94
C GLU A 126 12.88 -16.96 2.08
N GLY A 127 13.31 -16.73 0.83
CA GLY A 127 13.53 -17.78 -0.17
C GLY A 127 12.36 -18.03 -1.13
N GLU A 128 11.19 -17.43 -0.90
CA GLU A 128 10.10 -17.41 -1.89
C GLU A 128 10.35 -16.33 -2.97
N SER A 129 9.62 -16.42 -4.08
CA SER A 129 9.63 -15.39 -5.12
C SER A 129 9.16 -14.04 -4.58
N HIS A 130 9.51 -12.95 -5.27
CA HIS A 130 9.04 -11.59 -4.93
C HIS A 130 7.52 -11.53 -4.78
N GLN A 131 6.78 -12.11 -5.74
CA GLN A 131 5.32 -12.22 -5.65
C GLN A 131 4.85 -12.99 -4.41
N GLY A 132 5.58 -14.02 -3.96
CA GLY A 132 5.30 -14.75 -2.72
C GLY A 132 5.54 -13.90 -1.46
N GLN A 133 6.52 -12.99 -1.49
CA GLN A 133 6.77 -12.04 -0.41
C GLN A 133 5.65 -10.98 -0.37
N VAL A 134 5.26 -10.42 -1.52
CA VAL A 134 4.11 -9.49 -1.64
C VAL A 134 2.83 -10.17 -1.13
N ALA A 135 2.62 -11.43 -1.49
CA ALA A 135 1.48 -12.23 -1.05
C ALA A 135 1.40 -12.36 0.48
N VAL A 136 2.52 -12.66 1.15
CA VAL A 136 2.56 -12.76 2.61
C VAL A 136 2.27 -11.40 3.26
N ALA A 137 2.90 -10.32 2.80
CA ALA A 137 2.63 -8.96 3.29
C ALA A 137 1.14 -8.59 3.13
N ALA A 138 0.55 -8.89 1.97
CA ALA A 138 -0.86 -8.66 1.69
C ALA A 138 -1.78 -9.40 2.67
N THR A 139 -1.45 -10.63 3.09
CA THR A 139 -2.28 -11.35 4.08
C THR A 139 -2.33 -10.67 5.45
N VAL A 140 -1.23 -10.03 5.88
CA VAL A 140 -1.18 -9.24 7.13
C VAL A 140 -2.10 -8.02 6.98
N LEU A 141 -2.00 -7.30 5.88
CA LEU A 141 -2.83 -6.12 5.60
C LEU A 141 -4.32 -6.48 5.42
N ASN A 142 -4.61 -7.63 4.83
CA ASN A 142 -5.97 -8.17 4.71
C ASN A 142 -6.59 -8.49 6.07
N ARG A 143 -5.79 -8.96 7.04
CA ARG A 143 -6.24 -9.10 8.43
C ARG A 143 -6.57 -7.72 9.00
N VAL A 144 -5.67 -6.75 8.88
CA VAL A 144 -5.90 -5.38 9.38
C VAL A 144 -7.20 -4.76 8.84
N ARG A 145 -7.55 -5.02 7.57
CA ARG A 145 -8.78 -4.53 6.94
C ARG A 145 -10.05 -5.27 7.38
N SER A 146 -9.91 -6.49 7.91
CA SER A 146 -11.05 -7.35 8.23
C SER A 146 -11.54 -7.13 9.66
N PRO A 147 -12.86 -7.00 9.89
CA PRO A 147 -13.42 -6.82 11.23
C PRO A 147 -13.21 -8.04 12.16
N ARG A 148 -12.70 -9.16 11.62
CA ARG A 148 -12.40 -10.39 12.37
C ARG A 148 -11.05 -10.35 13.10
N TYR A 149 -10.22 -9.36 12.79
CA TYR A 149 -8.85 -9.25 13.30
C TYR A 149 -8.60 -7.86 13.91
N PRO A 150 -7.49 -7.68 14.66
CA PRO A 150 -7.05 -6.37 15.08
C PRO A 150 -6.79 -5.41 13.92
N ASN A 151 -6.80 -4.11 14.20
CA ASN A 151 -6.82 -3.05 13.17
C ASN A 151 -5.46 -2.35 12.96
N THR A 152 -4.39 -2.89 13.55
CA THR A 152 -3.00 -2.43 13.36
C THR A 152 -2.10 -3.60 12.93
N ILE A 153 -1.01 -3.30 12.22
CA ILE A 153 -0.05 -4.33 11.79
C ILE A 153 0.58 -4.97 13.02
N SER A 154 0.93 -4.16 14.02
CA SER A 154 1.52 -4.64 15.28
C SER A 154 0.61 -5.64 15.99
N GLU A 155 -0.67 -5.31 16.20
CA GLU A 155 -1.60 -6.22 16.88
C GLU A 155 -1.88 -7.49 16.07
N VAL A 156 -1.92 -7.41 14.74
CA VAL A 156 -2.08 -8.59 13.88
C VAL A 156 -0.85 -9.52 13.97
N VAL A 157 0.36 -8.97 13.90
CA VAL A 157 1.59 -9.77 13.93
C VAL A 157 1.78 -10.42 15.31
N TYR A 158 1.55 -9.67 16.39
CA TYR A 158 1.69 -10.17 17.76
C TYR A 158 0.42 -10.84 18.31
N GLN A 159 -0.61 -11.03 17.48
CA GLN A 159 -1.87 -11.63 17.91
C GLN A 159 -1.65 -13.01 18.52
N ARG A 160 -2.30 -13.25 19.66
CA ARG A 160 -2.35 -14.58 20.29
C ARG A 160 -3.79 -15.09 20.33
N LEU A 161 -4.01 -16.33 19.89
CA LEU A 161 -5.26 -17.06 20.09
C LEU A 161 -4.99 -18.31 20.92
N SER A 162 -5.81 -18.54 21.95
CA SER A 162 -5.66 -19.68 22.88
C SER A 162 -4.21 -19.84 23.40
N GLY A 163 -3.56 -18.71 23.71
CA GLY A 163 -2.20 -18.66 24.24
C GLY A 163 -1.07 -18.82 23.22
N ARG A 164 -1.36 -19.01 21.93
CA ARG A 164 -0.35 -19.22 20.86
C ARG A 164 -0.30 -18.02 19.91
N TYR A 165 0.90 -17.67 19.46
CA TYR A 165 1.06 -16.68 18.39
C TYR A 165 0.52 -17.20 17.07
N GLN A 166 -0.13 -16.32 16.31
CA GLN A 166 -0.63 -16.66 14.98
C GLN A 166 0.48 -16.76 13.93
N TYR A 167 1.62 -16.12 14.19
CA TYR A 167 2.82 -16.19 13.36
C TYR A 167 3.95 -16.83 14.18
N SER A 168 4.50 -17.95 13.68
CA SER A 168 5.57 -18.68 14.38
C SER A 168 6.88 -17.88 14.59
N PRO A 169 7.29 -16.97 13.68
CA PRO A 169 8.45 -16.10 13.85
C PRO A 169 8.46 -15.26 15.12
N VAL A 170 7.29 -14.96 15.68
CA VAL A 170 7.18 -14.21 16.93
C VAL A 170 7.61 -15.07 18.11
N ALA A 171 7.25 -16.35 18.09
CA ALA A 171 7.57 -17.30 19.16
C ALA A 171 9.05 -17.71 19.14
N ASP A 172 9.60 -17.94 17.95
CA ASP A 172 10.97 -18.45 17.77
C ASP A 172 12.03 -17.34 17.61
N GLY A 173 11.61 -16.07 17.61
CA GLY A 173 12.48 -14.90 17.63
C GLY A 173 12.96 -14.44 16.24
N ARG A 174 12.61 -15.13 15.15
CA ARG A 174 12.97 -14.70 13.78
C ARG A 174 12.39 -13.33 13.42
N ILE A 175 11.31 -12.89 14.07
CA ILE A 175 10.75 -11.53 13.91
C ILE A 175 11.72 -10.41 14.29
N ASN A 176 12.76 -10.72 15.07
CA ASN A 176 13.77 -9.75 15.50
C ASN A 176 14.90 -9.56 14.48
N LEU A 177 14.94 -10.37 13.42
CA LEU A 177 15.86 -10.17 12.31
C LEU A 177 15.43 -8.93 11.51
N ALA A 178 16.40 -8.13 11.07
CA ALA A 178 16.12 -6.96 10.24
C ALA A 178 15.46 -7.38 8.91
N ALA A 179 14.62 -6.52 8.34
CA ALA A 179 14.12 -6.72 6.99
C ALA A 179 15.27 -6.66 5.95
N THR A 180 15.07 -7.28 4.80
CA THR A 180 15.95 -7.13 3.62
C THR A 180 15.35 -6.12 2.65
N PRO A 181 16.15 -5.56 1.71
CA PRO A 181 15.63 -4.68 0.66
C PRO A 181 14.45 -5.29 -0.11
N ALA A 182 14.56 -6.56 -0.52
CA ALA A 182 13.48 -7.28 -1.21
C ALA A 182 12.18 -7.34 -0.39
N THR A 183 12.28 -7.56 0.92
CA THR A 183 11.10 -7.64 1.79
C THR A 183 10.50 -6.27 2.11
N TYR A 184 11.29 -5.19 2.05
CA TYR A 184 10.75 -3.82 2.05
C TYR A 184 10.02 -3.52 0.76
N GLU A 185 10.60 -3.82 -0.40
CA GLU A 185 9.95 -3.65 -1.71
C GLU A 185 8.61 -4.39 -1.75
N ALA A 186 8.59 -5.65 -1.31
CA ALA A 186 7.37 -6.44 -1.25
C ALA A 186 6.32 -5.86 -0.28
N ALA A 187 6.74 -5.36 0.89
CA ALA A 187 5.86 -4.70 1.84
C ALA A 187 5.31 -3.38 1.29
N PHE A 188 6.12 -2.60 0.57
CA PHE A 188 5.71 -1.35 -0.07
C PHE A 188 4.71 -1.58 -1.20
N GLU A 189 4.90 -2.61 -2.03
CA GLU A 189 3.93 -3.00 -3.05
C GLU A 189 2.59 -3.42 -2.43
N ALA A 190 2.63 -4.21 -1.35
CA ALA A 190 1.41 -4.59 -0.63
C ALA A 190 0.71 -3.37 -0.01
N LEU A 191 1.46 -2.43 0.56
CA LEU A 191 0.95 -1.15 1.08
C LEU A 191 0.44 -0.22 -0.03
N ALA A 192 0.97 -0.33 -1.25
CA ALA A 192 0.42 0.35 -2.42
C ALA A 192 -0.90 -0.31 -2.90
N GLY A 193 -1.27 -1.46 -2.35
CA GLY A 193 -2.52 -2.15 -2.63
C GLY A 193 -2.37 -3.38 -3.53
N ALA A 194 -1.15 -3.84 -3.81
CA ALA A 194 -0.94 -5.11 -4.51
C ALA A 194 -1.37 -6.28 -3.61
N ASP A 195 -2.27 -7.12 -4.10
CA ASP A 195 -2.69 -8.33 -3.41
C ASP A 195 -2.85 -9.50 -4.40
N PRO A 196 -1.77 -10.27 -4.66
CA PRO A 196 -1.83 -11.44 -5.53
C PRO A 196 -2.60 -12.63 -4.91
N THR A 197 -3.08 -12.50 -3.67
CA THR A 197 -3.73 -13.58 -2.93
C THR A 197 -5.25 -13.60 -3.04
N TYR A 198 -5.83 -12.61 -3.70
CA TYR A 198 -7.28 -12.41 -3.80
C TYR A 198 -7.97 -12.29 -2.43
N GLY A 199 -7.38 -11.51 -1.52
CA GLY A 199 -7.98 -11.23 -0.22
C GLY A 199 -7.78 -12.35 0.82
N ALA A 200 -6.71 -13.15 0.71
CA ALA A 200 -6.41 -14.18 1.69
C ALA A 200 -6.05 -13.58 3.05
N THR A 201 -6.45 -14.25 4.12
CA THR A 201 -6.16 -13.87 5.51
C THR A 201 -5.21 -14.87 6.19
N GLY A 202 -4.73 -15.87 5.48
CA GLY A 202 -3.74 -16.83 5.96
C GLY A 202 -3.09 -17.61 4.83
N PHE A 203 -2.04 -18.34 5.19
CA PHE A 203 -1.33 -19.23 4.29
C PHE A 203 -0.73 -20.41 5.06
N PHE A 204 -0.37 -21.47 4.34
CA PHE A 204 0.41 -22.58 4.89
C PHE A 204 1.25 -23.25 3.81
N ASN A 205 2.38 -23.85 4.23
CA ASN A 205 3.17 -24.71 3.37
C ASN A 205 2.69 -26.17 3.53
N PRO A 206 2.08 -26.80 2.50
CA PRO A 206 1.53 -28.15 2.60
C PRO A 206 2.59 -29.24 2.82
N ALA A 207 3.87 -28.96 2.56
CA ALA A 207 4.98 -29.87 2.86
C ALA A 207 5.41 -29.80 4.34
N LYS A 208 5.13 -28.68 5.03
CA LYS A 208 5.52 -28.46 6.43
C LYS A 208 4.39 -28.74 7.44
N THR A 209 3.13 -28.71 7.02
CA THR A 209 2.00 -28.94 7.93
C THR A 209 0.91 -29.86 7.37
N ARG A 210 0.39 -30.72 8.26
CA ARG A 210 -0.78 -31.57 8.05
C ARG A 210 -1.99 -31.12 8.87
N ASP A 211 -1.93 -29.93 9.47
CA ASP A 211 -3.00 -29.36 10.28
C ASP A 211 -4.32 -29.34 9.50
N ARG A 212 -5.37 -29.95 10.06
CA ARG A 212 -6.67 -30.10 9.38
C ARG A 212 -7.43 -28.79 9.29
N TRP A 213 -7.24 -27.89 10.26
CA TRP A 213 -7.95 -26.62 10.34
C TRP A 213 -7.50 -25.69 9.20
N VAL A 214 -6.19 -25.47 9.00
CA VAL A 214 -5.75 -24.63 7.86
C VAL A 214 -6.14 -25.24 6.51
N ARG A 215 -6.18 -26.58 6.42
CA ARG A 215 -6.52 -27.31 5.19
C ARG A 215 -8.01 -27.38 4.90
N SER A 216 -8.88 -27.07 5.85
CA SER A 216 -10.33 -27.04 5.61
C SER A 216 -10.82 -25.71 5.04
N HIS A 217 -9.99 -24.67 5.02
CA HIS A 217 -10.38 -23.36 4.49
C HIS A 217 -10.30 -23.34 2.95
N PRO A 218 -11.19 -22.58 2.29
CA PRO A 218 -11.10 -22.37 0.84
C PRO A 218 -9.77 -21.72 0.46
N VAL A 219 -9.03 -22.39 -0.42
CA VAL A 219 -7.77 -21.88 -0.98
C VAL A 219 -8.12 -20.83 -2.03
N THR A 220 -7.56 -19.62 -1.89
CA THR A 220 -7.73 -18.54 -2.86
C THR A 220 -6.73 -18.64 -4.00
N THR A 221 -5.48 -19.01 -3.70
CA THR A 221 -4.42 -19.19 -4.69
C THR A 221 -3.24 -20.01 -4.13
N VAL A 222 -2.32 -20.39 -5.01
CA VAL A 222 -1.04 -21.03 -4.67
C VAL A 222 0.08 -20.22 -5.30
N ILE A 223 1.01 -19.73 -4.49
CA ILE A 223 2.18 -18.96 -4.95
C ILE A 223 3.41 -19.56 -4.27
N GLY A 224 4.36 -20.02 -5.09
CA GLY A 224 5.53 -20.74 -4.60
C GLY A 224 5.14 -21.96 -3.77
N ASN A 225 5.68 -22.05 -2.56
CA ASN A 225 5.39 -23.17 -1.66
C ASN A 225 4.16 -22.94 -0.77
N HIS A 226 3.47 -21.82 -0.89
CA HIS A 226 2.35 -21.44 -0.03
C HIS A 226 1.00 -21.63 -0.71
N ARG A 227 0.06 -22.21 0.05
CA ARG A 227 -1.37 -22.15 -0.24
C ARG A 227 -1.97 -21.04 0.59
N PHE A 228 -2.59 -20.07 -0.07
CA PHE A 228 -3.26 -18.93 0.55
C PHE A 228 -4.75 -19.24 0.71
N PHE A 229 -5.34 -18.82 1.83
CA PHE A 229 -6.74 -19.11 2.14
C PHE A 229 -7.42 -17.94 2.85
N LYS A 230 -8.76 -17.96 2.83
CA LYS A 230 -9.59 -16.96 3.50
C LYS A 230 -10.39 -17.58 4.64
N TYR A 231 -10.40 -16.89 5.78
CA TYR A 231 -11.14 -17.21 7.01
C TYR A 231 -11.89 -15.99 7.53
#